data_AF-A0A654AX22-F1
#
_entry.id   AF-A0A654AX22-F1
#
_cell.length_a   1.000
_cell.length_b   1.000
_cell.length_c   1.000
_cell.angle_alpha   90.00
_cell.angle_beta   90.00
_cell.angle_gamma   90.00
#
_symmetry.space_group_name_H-M   'P 1'
#
loop_
_entity.id
_entity.type
_entity.pdbx_description
1 polymer ?
#
loop_
_entity_poly.entity_id
_entity_poly.type
_entity_poly.pdbx_seq_one_letter_code
_entity_poly.pdbx_strand_id
1 'polypeptide(L)'
;MSIEIDAMTHLRLVSLLVVGACAAPLAGCIKPPAGMPDARVIGYDGHNAVPPDCDQLQRASLLTDSGVRRPAMQWGCATYTNLAAQLARPEDAAHPQTLGPADAAVAASAVNRYENGRVIPLDTATSRSSK
;
A
#
# COMPACT_ATOMS: atom_id res chain seq x y z
N MET A 1 -51.97 -17.34 -10.85
CA MET A 1 -50.72 -17.97 -10.35
C MET A 1 -49.48 -17.49 -11.10
N SER A 2 -49.49 -17.32 -12.44
CA SER A 2 -48.31 -16.82 -13.18
C SER A 2 -47.94 -15.34 -12.93
N ILE A 3 -48.93 -14.47 -12.68
CA ILE A 3 -48.72 -13.02 -12.45
C ILE A 3 -48.05 -12.74 -11.07
N GLU A 4 -48.32 -13.57 -10.06
CA GLU A 4 -47.74 -13.44 -8.72
C GLU A 4 -46.25 -13.79 -8.68
N ILE A 5 -45.81 -14.70 -9.55
CA ILE A 5 -44.42 -15.17 -9.63
C ILE A 5 -43.53 -14.09 -10.28
N ASP A 6 -44.04 -13.39 -11.29
CA ASP A 6 -43.31 -12.27 -11.93
C ASP A 6 -43.13 -11.11 -10.95
N ALA A 7 -44.20 -10.69 -10.26
CA ALA A 7 -44.13 -9.60 -9.29
C ALA A 7 -43.10 -9.87 -8.16
N MET A 8 -43.02 -11.11 -7.68
CA MET A 8 -42.10 -11.52 -6.63
C MET A 8 -40.63 -11.57 -7.11
N THR A 9 -40.41 -11.96 -8.36
CA THR A 9 -39.09 -11.96 -9.01
C THR A 9 -38.59 -10.54 -9.25
N HIS A 10 -39.45 -9.65 -9.72
CA HIS A 10 -39.13 -8.24 -9.92
C HIS A 10 -38.84 -7.52 -8.60
N LEU A 11 -39.62 -7.80 -7.54
CA LEU A 11 -39.39 -7.20 -6.22
C LEU A 11 -38.04 -7.63 -5.62
N ARG A 12 -37.63 -8.89 -5.81
CA ARG A 12 -36.32 -9.41 -5.41
C ARG A 12 -35.16 -8.79 -6.21
N LEU A 13 -35.32 -8.64 -7.52
CA LEU A 13 -34.33 -7.98 -8.38
C LEU A 13 -34.13 -6.51 -8.00
N VAL A 14 -35.22 -5.78 -7.77
CA VAL A 14 -35.15 -4.36 -7.37
C VAL A 14 -34.49 -4.22 -5.99
N SER A 15 -34.83 -5.09 -5.03
CA SER A 15 -34.21 -5.04 -3.69
C SER A 15 -32.71 -5.38 -3.74
N LEU A 16 -32.28 -6.33 -4.56
CA LEU A 16 -30.85 -6.60 -4.77
C LEU A 16 -30.11 -5.43 -5.41
N LEU A 17 -30.71 -4.76 -6.41
CA LEU A 17 -30.12 -3.58 -7.06
C LEU A 17 -30.00 -2.40 -6.08
N VAL A 18 -31.01 -2.15 -5.25
CA VAL A 18 -30.99 -1.08 -4.25
C VAL A 18 -29.92 -1.35 -3.19
N VAL A 19 -29.82 -2.58 -2.68
CA VAL A 19 -28.78 -2.95 -1.71
C VAL A 19 -27.38 -2.82 -2.32
N GLY A 20 -27.18 -3.28 -3.56
CA GLY A 20 -25.90 -3.14 -4.27
C GLY A 20 -25.48 -1.69 -4.47
N ALA A 21 -26.41 -0.82 -4.86
CA ALA A 21 -26.16 0.60 -5.05
C ALA A 21 -25.83 1.33 -3.72
N CYS A 22 -26.52 0.99 -2.63
CA CYS A 22 -26.26 1.57 -1.31
C CYS A 22 -24.96 1.08 -0.67
N ALA A 23 -24.50 -0.14 -0.99
CA ALA A 23 -23.26 -0.70 -0.45
C ALA A 23 -22.00 -0.28 -1.22
N ALA A 24 -22.13 0.13 -2.49
CA ALA A 24 -21.02 0.58 -3.33
C ALA A 24 -20.14 1.70 -2.72
N PRO A 25 -20.67 2.77 -2.08
CA PRO A 25 -19.83 3.80 -1.46
C PRO A 25 -19.11 3.34 -0.18
N LEU A 26 -19.56 2.24 0.44
CA LEU A 26 -18.87 1.64 1.60
C LEU A 26 -17.69 0.76 1.17
N ALA A 27 -17.57 0.42 -0.11
CA ALA A 27 -16.35 -0.14 -0.68
C ALA A 27 -15.29 0.97 -0.78
N GLY A 28 -14.78 1.40 0.38
CA GLY A 28 -13.85 2.50 0.54
C GLY A 28 -12.52 2.22 -0.16
N CYS A 29 -12.41 2.65 -1.40
CA CYS A 29 -11.10 2.92 -1.99
C CYS A 29 -10.51 4.14 -1.25
N ILE A 30 -9.69 3.90 -0.23
CA ILE A 30 -8.91 4.96 0.42
C ILE A 30 -7.93 5.49 -0.63
N LYS A 31 -8.31 6.59 -1.28
CA LYS A 31 -7.41 7.31 -2.17
C LYS A 31 -6.47 8.14 -1.29
N PRO A 32 -5.16 8.07 -1.50
CA PRO A 32 -4.24 8.95 -0.79
C PRO A 32 -4.61 10.42 -1.04
N PRO A 33 -4.33 11.33 -0.09
CA PRO A 33 -4.57 12.76 -0.26
C PRO A 33 -4.00 13.25 -1.60
N ALA A 34 -4.72 14.15 -2.26
CA ALA A 34 -4.31 14.69 -3.55
C ALA A 34 -2.89 15.28 -3.48
N GLY A 35 -2.03 14.85 -4.41
CA GLY A 35 -0.64 15.28 -4.48
C GLY A 35 0.31 14.63 -3.47
N MET A 36 -0.12 13.62 -2.71
CA MET A 36 0.82 12.80 -1.95
C MET A 36 1.55 11.84 -2.91
N PRO A 37 2.90 11.79 -2.90
CA PRO A 37 3.64 10.86 -3.74
C PRO A 37 3.36 9.40 -3.38
N ASP A 38 3.43 8.50 -4.35
CA ASP A 38 3.41 7.06 -4.07
C ASP A 38 4.83 6.54 -3.76
N ALA A 39 4.99 5.22 -3.58
CA ALA A 39 6.29 4.63 -3.25
C ALA A 39 7.37 4.82 -4.33
N ARG A 40 7.04 5.27 -5.55
CA ARG A 40 8.00 5.49 -6.64
C ARG A 40 8.94 6.67 -6.42
N VAL A 41 8.71 7.48 -5.37
CA VAL A 41 9.64 8.54 -4.97
C VAL A 41 10.88 8.01 -4.26
N ILE A 42 10.90 6.72 -3.88
CA ILE A 42 12.11 6.08 -3.39
C ILE A 42 13.01 5.80 -4.60
N GLY A 43 14.19 6.40 -4.59
CA GLY A 43 15.21 6.23 -5.63
C GLY A 43 16.21 5.13 -5.31
N TYR A 44 17.25 5.05 -6.12
CA TYR A 44 18.38 4.14 -5.95
C TYR A 44 19.67 4.86 -6.35
N ASP A 45 20.68 4.86 -5.47
CA ASP A 45 21.97 5.56 -5.69
C ASP A 45 23.08 4.69 -6.30
N GLY A 46 22.75 3.45 -6.69
CA GLY A 46 23.72 2.44 -7.11
C GLY A 46 24.12 1.47 -6.00
N HIS A 47 23.68 1.68 -4.76
CA HIS A 47 23.89 0.74 -3.66
C HIS A 47 22.68 0.62 -2.73
N ASN A 48 22.08 1.74 -2.33
CA ASN A 48 21.00 1.84 -1.36
C ASN A 48 19.74 2.40 -1.98
N ALA A 49 18.60 2.08 -1.37
CA ALA A 49 17.36 2.75 -1.66
C ALA A 49 17.37 4.11 -0.97
N VAL A 50 17.04 5.15 -1.70
CA VAL A 50 17.14 6.53 -1.22
C VAL A 50 15.73 7.09 -1.02
N PRO A 51 15.33 7.44 0.22
CA PRO A 51 14.04 8.08 0.44
C PRO A 51 14.02 9.49 -0.20
N PRO A 52 12.82 10.05 -0.46
CA PRO A 52 12.71 11.41 -0.95
C PRO A 52 13.23 12.42 0.08
N ASP A 53 13.62 13.59 -0.40
CA ASP A 53 13.87 14.74 0.46
C ASP A 53 12.60 15.11 1.24
N CYS A 54 12.68 15.09 2.58
CA CYS A 54 11.53 15.31 3.44
C CYS A 54 10.96 16.73 3.35
N ASP A 55 11.75 17.71 2.91
CA ASP A 55 11.27 19.07 2.69
C ASP A 55 10.26 19.12 1.52
N GLN A 56 10.39 18.22 0.54
CA GLN A 56 9.44 18.09 -0.57
C GLN A 56 8.09 17.53 -0.13
N LEU A 57 8.04 16.89 1.05
CA LEU A 57 6.82 16.33 1.64
C LEU A 57 6.14 17.32 2.59
N GLN A 58 6.72 18.49 2.82
CA GLN A 58 6.21 19.47 3.76
C GLN A 58 4.83 20.00 3.33
N ARG A 59 3.86 19.97 4.25
CA ARG A 59 2.54 20.58 4.07
C ARG A 59 2.27 21.57 5.19
N ALA A 60 1.80 22.75 4.82
CA ALA A 60 1.37 23.76 5.77
C ALA A 60 0.20 23.22 6.62
N SER A 61 0.22 23.51 7.91
CA SER A 61 -0.91 23.20 8.77
C SER A 61 -2.11 24.06 8.38
N LEU A 62 -3.28 23.43 8.30
CA LEU A 62 -4.56 24.11 8.17
C LEU A 62 -5.06 24.68 9.51
N LEU A 63 -4.36 24.36 10.61
CA LEU A 63 -4.73 24.75 11.96
C LEU A 63 -3.90 25.94 12.45
N THR A 64 -4.58 26.83 13.16
CA THR A 64 -3.98 27.95 13.87
C THR A 64 -4.27 27.83 15.36
N ASP A 65 -3.33 28.26 16.19
CA ASP A 65 -3.45 28.28 17.65
C ASP A 65 -3.30 29.73 18.12
N SER A 66 -4.38 30.33 18.62
CA SER A 66 -4.44 31.75 19.02
C SER A 66 -3.97 32.75 17.95
N GLY A 67 -4.21 32.46 16.67
CA GLY A 67 -3.75 33.29 15.55
C GLY A 67 -2.32 33.00 15.08
N VAL A 68 -1.58 32.12 15.78
CA VAL A 68 -0.26 31.63 15.36
C VAL A 68 -0.45 30.39 14.48
N ARG A 69 0.18 30.38 13.31
CA ARG A 69 0.14 29.20 12.42
C ARG A 69 0.93 28.06 13.05
N ARG A 70 0.34 26.87 13.10
CA ARG A 70 1.03 25.67 13.58
C ARG A 70 2.15 25.27 12.62
N PRO A 71 3.20 24.58 13.09
CA PRO A 71 4.29 24.11 12.24
C PRO A 71 3.79 23.29 11.06
N ALA A 72 4.51 23.37 9.94
CA ALA A 72 4.29 22.49 8.81
C ALA A 72 4.77 21.07 9.13
N MET A 73 4.20 20.07 8.45
CA MET A 73 4.47 18.65 8.71
C MET A 73 4.95 17.96 7.43
N GLN A 74 6.03 17.16 7.52
CA GLN A 74 6.58 16.36 6.42
C GLN A 74 5.88 14.99 6.36
N TRP A 75 4.63 14.98 5.92
CA TRP A 75 3.81 13.78 5.90
C TRP A 75 4.46 12.65 5.10
N GLY A 76 4.65 11.49 5.74
CA GLY A 76 5.24 10.32 5.11
C GLY A 76 6.76 10.23 5.16
N CYS A 77 7.50 11.25 5.63
CA CYS A 77 8.97 11.21 5.72
C CYS A 77 9.47 9.95 6.47
N ALA A 78 8.95 9.67 7.66
CA ALA A 78 9.28 8.45 8.39
C ALA A 78 8.88 7.17 7.62
N THR A 79 7.73 7.18 6.95
CA THR A 79 7.23 6.05 6.16
C THR A 79 8.17 5.72 5.00
N TYR A 80 8.54 6.70 4.18
CA TYR A 80 9.43 6.45 3.04
C TYR A 80 10.84 6.10 3.47
N THR A 81 11.37 6.73 4.53
CA THR A 81 12.68 6.37 5.10
C THR A 81 12.70 4.93 5.60
N ASN A 82 11.68 4.52 6.36
CA ASN A 82 11.59 3.14 6.82
C ASN A 82 11.38 2.17 5.66
N LEU A 83 10.59 2.52 4.65
CA LEU A 83 10.38 1.67 3.48
C LEU A 83 11.66 1.50 2.67
N ALA A 84 12.43 2.58 2.47
CA ALA A 84 13.74 2.54 1.82
C ALA A 84 14.70 1.59 2.57
N ALA A 85 14.73 1.67 3.90
CA ALA A 85 15.56 0.79 4.72
C ALA A 85 15.10 -0.69 4.71
N GLN A 86 13.83 -0.95 4.44
CA GLN A 86 13.25 -2.31 4.41
C GLN A 86 13.34 -2.99 3.05
N LEU A 87 13.75 -2.28 1.99
CA LEU A 87 13.89 -2.87 0.66
C LEU A 87 15.00 -3.93 0.66
N ALA A 88 14.60 -5.20 0.48
CA ALA A 88 15.55 -6.30 0.37
C ALA A 88 16.45 -6.20 -0.87
N ARG A 89 15.95 -5.59 -1.95
CA ARG A 89 16.69 -5.29 -3.18
C ARG A 89 16.48 -3.82 -3.56
N PRO A 90 17.39 -2.92 -3.18
CA PRO A 90 17.28 -1.49 -3.47
C PRO A 90 17.03 -1.13 -4.94
N GLU A 91 17.62 -1.87 -5.87
CA GLU A 91 17.47 -1.67 -7.32
C GLU A 91 16.01 -1.76 -7.80
N ASP A 92 15.16 -2.54 -7.11
CA ASP A 92 13.77 -2.75 -7.47
C ASP A 92 12.93 -1.46 -7.32
N ALA A 93 13.42 -0.45 -6.57
CA ALA A 93 12.78 0.87 -6.46
C ALA A 93 12.86 1.67 -7.78
N ALA A 94 13.99 1.59 -8.48
CA ALA A 94 14.19 2.25 -9.78
C ALA A 94 13.77 1.37 -10.96
N HIS A 95 13.93 0.04 -10.83
CA HIS A 95 13.65 -0.93 -11.87
C HIS A 95 12.73 -2.05 -11.35
N PRO A 96 11.42 -1.79 -11.20
CA PRO A 96 10.49 -2.78 -10.70
C PRO A 96 10.48 -4.02 -11.60
N GLN A 97 10.65 -5.19 -11.01
CA GLN A 97 10.51 -6.45 -11.75
C GLN A 97 9.04 -6.81 -11.95
N THR A 98 8.76 -7.56 -13.02
CA THR A 98 7.45 -8.20 -13.20
C THR A 98 7.20 -9.18 -12.06
N LEU A 99 6.02 -9.08 -11.45
CA LEU A 99 5.60 -9.99 -10.39
C LEU A 99 5.61 -11.43 -10.92
N GLY A 100 6.39 -12.31 -10.28
CA GLY A 100 6.44 -13.72 -10.62
C GLY A 100 5.23 -14.49 -10.07
N PRO A 101 5.09 -15.79 -10.41
CA PRO A 101 4.08 -16.64 -9.79
C PRO A 101 4.28 -16.72 -8.28
N ALA A 102 3.17 -16.86 -7.54
CA ALA A 102 3.22 -17.06 -6.10
C ALA A 102 3.88 -18.41 -5.76
N ASP A 103 4.80 -18.40 -4.80
CA ASP A 103 5.47 -19.61 -4.29
C ASP A 103 5.03 -19.87 -2.84
N ALA A 104 4.14 -20.85 -2.68
CA ALA A 104 3.59 -21.21 -1.37
C ALA A 104 4.66 -21.79 -0.42
N ALA A 105 5.68 -22.48 -0.94
CA ALA A 105 6.73 -23.07 -0.12
C ALA A 105 7.64 -21.98 0.45
N VAL A 106 8.01 -20.98 -0.36
CA VAL A 106 8.77 -19.81 0.09
C VAL A 106 7.98 -19.04 1.15
N ALA A 107 6.69 -18.79 0.91
CA ALA A 107 5.83 -18.09 1.87
C ALA A 107 5.71 -18.84 3.21
N ALA A 108 5.42 -20.15 3.17
CA ALA A 108 5.34 -20.98 4.38
C ALA A 108 6.67 -21.01 5.15
N SER A 109 7.79 -21.11 4.43
CA SER A 109 9.12 -21.07 5.05
C SER A 109 9.41 -19.74 5.74
N ALA A 110 8.97 -18.61 5.17
CA ALA A 110 9.14 -17.29 5.74
C ALA A 110 8.34 -17.12 7.05
N VAL A 111 7.07 -17.54 7.07
CA VAL A 111 6.23 -17.54 8.27
C VAL A 111 6.84 -18.41 9.37
N ASN A 112 7.26 -19.63 9.05
CA ASN A 112 7.89 -20.53 10.02
C ASN A 112 9.16 -19.93 10.65
N ARG A 113 9.97 -19.18 9.88
CA ARG A 113 11.15 -18.49 10.43
C ARG A 113 10.76 -17.38 11.40
N TYR A 114 9.73 -16.60 11.06
CA TYR A 114 9.22 -15.53 11.92
C TYR A 114 8.73 -16.06 13.27
N GLU A 115 7.86 -17.08 13.24
CA GLU A 115 7.28 -17.70 14.46
C GLU A 115 8.35 -18.29 15.39
N ASN A 116 9.43 -18.82 14.82
CA ASN A 116 10.51 -19.43 15.60
C ASN A 116 11.65 -18.45 15.94
N GLY A 117 11.45 -17.14 15.76
CA GLY A 117 12.44 -16.10 16.09
C GLY A 117 13.74 -16.18 15.27
N ARG A 118 13.72 -16.84 14.11
CA ARG A 118 14.88 -16.99 13.23
C ARG A 118 14.92 -15.84 12.24
N VAL A 119 15.21 -14.63 12.71
CA VAL A 119 15.52 -13.50 11.82
C VAL A 119 16.83 -13.82 11.11
N ILE A 120 16.75 -14.27 9.86
CA ILE A 120 17.93 -14.60 9.05
C ILE A 120 18.31 -13.34 8.28
N PRO A 121 19.58 -12.91 8.31
CA PRO A 121 20.10 -11.94 7.35
C PRO A 121 19.70 -12.33 5.93
N LEU A 122 19.53 -11.35 5.04
CA LEU A 122 19.21 -11.64 3.65
C LEU A 122 20.26 -12.60 3.07
N ASP A 123 19.84 -13.81 2.73
CA ASP A 123 20.70 -14.80 2.10
C ASP A 123 20.94 -14.39 0.66
N THR A 124 22.13 -13.87 0.38
CA THR A 124 22.50 -13.38 -0.95
C THR A 124 22.46 -14.49 -2.00
N ALA A 125 22.71 -15.76 -1.65
CA ALA A 125 22.77 -16.88 -2.58
C ALA A 125 21.40 -17.31 -3.10
N THR A 126 20.36 -17.21 -2.27
CA THR A 126 18.96 -17.49 -2.64
C THR A 126 18.16 -16.23 -2.99
N SER A 127 18.70 -15.05 -2.70
CA SER A 127 18.11 -13.78 -3.12
C SER A 127 18.07 -13.69 -4.65
N ARG A 128 17.08 -12.96 -5.19
CA ARG A 128 16.97 -12.69 -6.64
C ARG A 128 18.17 -11.96 -7.25
N SER A 129 19.11 -11.48 -6.44
CA SER A 129 20.36 -10.87 -6.91
C SER A 129 21.39 -11.89 -7.44
N SER A 130 21.23 -13.18 -7.09
CA SER A 130 22.19 -14.26 -7.40
C SER A 130 21.87 -15.01 -8.71
N LYS A 131 20.77 -14.71 -9.38
CA LYS A 131 20.27 -15.48 -10.54
C LYS A 131 20.14 -14.66 -11.80
#